data_AF-A0A925QLK8-F1
#
_entry.id   AF-A0A925QLK8-F1
#
_cell.length_a   1.000
_cell.length_b   1.000
_cell.length_c   1.000
_cell.angle_alpha   90.00
_cell.angle_beta   90.00
_cell.angle_gamma   90.00
#
_symmetry.space_group_name_H-M   'P 1'
#
loop_
_entity.id
_entity.type
_entity.pdbx_description
1 polymer ?
#
loop_
_entity_poly.entity_id
_entity_poly.type
_entity_poly.pdbx_seq_one_letter_code
_entity_poly.pdbx_strand_id
1 'polypeptide(L)'
;EAAAEIDALRGAAPGRLEDSAGGSLPFDDLRDADDLWAAEFEVLTTAGDHLLVPVARVRSLSFDAPRRTRDLVWRRCAIDLKDGTEGVVYLPALYLGATPETDDALRLGRSTDWTDPADGPVCGRGQRMLMVGEEMLAFNSLATVVFD
;
A
#
# COMPACT_ATOMS: atom_id res chain seq x y z
N GLU A 1 -19.02 -6.38 11.64
CA GLU A 1 -18.49 -6.46 13.03
C GLU A 1 -16.98 -6.71 13.02
N ALA A 2 -16.50 -7.77 12.37
CA ALA A 2 -15.06 -8.08 12.28
C ALA A 2 -14.19 -6.98 11.65
N ALA A 3 -14.62 -6.34 10.55
CA ALA A 3 -13.86 -5.26 9.92
C ALA A 3 -13.67 -4.04 10.84
N ALA A 4 -14.69 -3.68 11.62
CA ALA A 4 -14.62 -2.58 12.58
C ALA A 4 -13.70 -2.90 13.78
N GLU A 5 -13.68 -4.16 14.21
CA GLU A 5 -12.77 -4.62 15.26
C GLU A 5 -11.31 -4.60 14.79
N ILE A 6 -11.03 -5.05 13.55
CA ILE A 6 -9.70 -4.98 12.94
C ILE A 6 -9.22 -3.52 12.86
N ASP A 7 -10.09 -2.62 12.42
CA ASP A 7 -9.72 -1.21 12.28
C ASP A 7 -9.42 -0.55 13.63
N ALA A 8 -10.19 -0.90 14.68
CA ALA A 8 -9.93 -0.43 16.03
C ALA A 8 -8.59 -0.96 16.61
N LEU A 9 -8.20 -2.20 16.29
CA LEU A 9 -6.94 -2.80 16.75
C LEU A 9 -5.71 -2.27 16.00
N ARG A 10 -5.86 -1.91 14.71
CA ARG A 10 -4.80 -1.31 13.90
C ARG A 10 -4.38 0.05 14.48
N GLY A 11 -5.36 0.85 14.91
CA GLY A 11 -5.17 2.24 15.29
C GLY A 11 -4.94 3.15 14.07
N ALA A 12 -5.15 4.45 14.26
CA ALA A 12 -4.94 5.43 13.19
C ALA A 12 -3.44 5.63 12.91
N ALA A 13 -3.10 5.83 11.64
CA ALA A 13 -1.77 6.15 11.16
C ALA A 13 -1.79 7.54 10.49
N PRO A 14 -1.79 8.65 11.25
CA PRO A 14 -1.79 9.99 10.70
C PRO A 14 -0.45 10.34 10.05
N GLY A 15 -0.49 11.31 9.14
CA GLY A 15 0.70 11.76 8.44
C GLY A 15 0.40 12.72 7.31
N ARG A 16 1.26 12.69 6.29
CA ARG A 16 1.10 13.51 5.08
C ARG A 16 1.67 12.82 3.85
N LEU A 17 1.04 13.08 2.71
CA LEU A 17 1.61 12.82 1.38
C LEU A 17 2.45 14.02 0.96
N GLU A 18 3.59 13.76 0.34
CA GLU A 18 4.41 14.78 -0.31
C GLU A 18 4.56 14.44 -1.79
N ASP A 19 4.35 15.42 -2.66
CA ASP A 19 4.54 15.27 -4.11
C ASP A 19 5.93 15.76 -4.55
N SER A 20 6.32 15.41 -5.78
CA SER A 20 7.61 15.81 -6.35
C SER A 20 7.74 17.32 -6.64
N ALA A 21 6.64 18.07 -6.62
CA ALA A 21 6.60 19.51 -6.82
C ALA A 21 6.64 20.30 -5.49
N GLY A 22 6.74 19.61 -4.35
CA GLY A 22 6.78 20.21 -3.02
C GLY A 22 5.41 20.48 -2.40
N GLY A 23 4.33 19.96 -3.00
CA GLY A 23 3.01 19.93 -2.39
C GLY A 23 2.96 18.93 -1.23
N SER A 24 2.16 19.24 -0.22
CA SER A 24 1.95 18.40 0.96
C SER A 24 0.46 18.33 1.28
N LEU A 25 -0.07 17.13 1.48
CA LEU A 25 -1.47 16.88 1.84
C LEU A 25 -1.51 16.05 3.14
N PRO A 26 -1.98 16.62 4.27
CA PRO A 26 -2.13 15.85 5.50
C PRO A 26 -3.29 14.86 5.40
N PHE A 27 -3.21 13.78 6.18
CA PHE A 27 -4.28 12.80 6.40
C PHE A 27 -4.31 12.40 7.87
N ASP A 28 -5.49 12.06 8.37
CA ASP A 28 -5.71 11.56 9.73
C ASP A 28 -5.44 10.06 9.86
N ASP A 29 -5.52 9.33 8.75
CA ASP A 29 -5.23 7.91 8.69
C ASP A 29 -4.78 7.45 7.29
N LEU A 30 -4.00 6.36 7.25
CA LEU A 30 -3.68 5.65 6.03
C LEU A 30 -3.69 4.15 6.28
N ARG A 31 -4.42 3.44 5.42
CA ARG A 31 -4.47 1.97 5.42
C ARG A 31 -4.61 1.42 4.01
N ASP A 32 -4.35 0.14 3.88
CA ASP A 32 -4.76 -0.58 2.69
C ASP A 32 -6.30 -0.63 2.58
N ALA A 33 -6.80 -0.51 1.35
CA ALA A 33 -8.23 -0.64 1.09
C ALA A 33 -8.69 -2.12 1.06
N ASP A 34 -7.76 -3.07 0.96
CA ASP A 34 -7.98 -4.48 1.26
C ASP A 34 -7.87 -4.74 2.78
N ASP A 35 -8.93 -5.29 3.36
CA ASP A 35 -9.04 -5.54 4.81
C ASP A 35 -7.99 -6.53 5.33
N LEU A 36 -7.46 -7.43 4.48
CA LEU A 36 -6.41 -8.38 4.89
C LEU A 36 -5.04 -7.70 5.05
N TRP A 37 -4.84 -6.56 4.38
CA TRP A 37 -3.57 -5.83 4.35
C TRP A 37 -3.63 -4.50 5.09
N ALA A 38 -4.78 -4.14 5.66
CA ALA A 38 -5.07 -2.81 6.21
C ALA A 38 -3.97 -2.23 7.13
N ALA A 39 -3.34 -3.08 7.95
CA ALA A 39 -2.35 -2.69 8.94
C ALA A 39 -0.88 -2.81 8.49
N GLU A 40 -0.62 -3.35 7.30
CA GLU A 40 0.69 -3.87 6.91
C GLU A 40 1.10 -3.44 5.51
N PHE A 41 2.34 -2.98 5.36
CA PHE A 41 2.99 -2.92 4.05
C PHE A 41 3.67 -4.24 3.74
N GLU A 42 3.35 -4.81 2.58
CA GLU A 42 4.08 -5.95 2.03
C GLU A 42 5.39 -5.46 1.41
N VAL A 43 6.51 -6.06 1.81
CA VAL A 43 7.84 -5.58 1.49
C VAL A 43 8.72 -6.75 1.03
N LEU A 44 9.37 -6.60 -0.13
CA LEU A 44 10.44 -7.47 -0.61
C LEU A 44 11.79 -6.76 -0.46
N THR A 45 12.69 -7.31 0.35
CA THR A 45 14.02 -6.74 0.55
C THR A 45 14.93 -6.99 -0.66
N THR A 46 16.03 -6.25 -0.77
CA THR A 46 17.04 -6.50 -1.81
C THR A 46 17.76 -7.84 -1.65
N ALA A 47 17.73 -8.43 -0.45
CA ALA A 47 18.23 -9.78 -0.20
C ALA A 47 17.23 -10.88 -0.62
N GLY A 48 15.99 -10.51 -0.95
CA GLY A 48 14.94 -11.42 -1.39
C GLY A 48 13.99 -11.89 -0.28
N ASP A 49 14.06 -11.29 0.91
CA ASP A 49 13.15 -11.61 2.02
C ASP A 49 11.80 -10.93 1.82
N HIS A 50 10.73 -11.69 2.05
CA HIS A 50 9.36 -11.19 2.04
C HIS A 50 8.90 -10.91 3.47
N LEU A 51 8.47 -9.68 3.74
CA LEU A 51 8.14 -9.19 5.07
C LEU A 51 6.80 -8.45 5.06
N LEU A 52 6.07 -8.57 6.16
CA LEU A 52 4.98 -7.67 6.51
C LEU A 52 5.51 -6.65 7.51
N VAL A 53 5.46 -5.37 7.13
CA VAL A 53 5.92 -4.26 7.95
C VAL A 53 4.70 -3.48 8.45
N PRO A 54 4.44 -3.45 9.77
CA PRO A 54 3.30 -2.71 10.29
C PRO A 54 3.40 -1.23 9.95
N VAL A 55 2.30 -0.65 9.46
CA VAL A 55 2.24 0.78 9.13
C VAL A 55 2.70 1.64 10.31
N ALA A 56 2.33 1.25 11.53
CA ALA A 56 2.73 1.93 12.77
C ALA A 56 4.26 1.99 13.01
N ARG A 57 5.06 1.11 12.38
CA ARG A 57 6.53 1.11 12.45
C ARG A 57 7.19 1.98 11.39
N VAL A 58 6.45 2.37 10.35
CA VAL A 58 6.99 3.15 9.24
C VAL A 58 7.05 4.63 9.64
N ARG A 59 8.19 5.27 9.36
CA ARG A 59 8.37 6.72 9.47
C ARG A 59 8.15 7.37 8.12
N SER A 60 8.73 6.80 7.05
CA SER A 60 8.57 7.33 5.71
C SER A 60 8.62 6.23 4.65
N LEU A 61 7.97 6.47 3.51
CA LEU A 61 8.12 5.74 2.26
C LEU A 61 8.36 6.73 1.13
N SER A 62 9.48 6.62 0.44
CA SER A 62 9.81 7.43 -0.74
C SER A 62 9.93 6.54 -1.96
N PHE A 63 8.99 6.67 -2.89
CA PHE A 63 8.92 5.80 -4.06
C PHE A 63 9.64 6.38 -5.28
N ASP A 64 10.38 5.53 -5.98
CA ASP A 64 10.92 5.89 -7.29
C ASP A 64 9.78 6.04 -8.31
N ALA A 65 9.95 6.97 -9.25
CA ALA A 65 9.12 7.01 -10.44
C ALA A 65 9.32 5.72 -11.27
N PRO A 66 8.25 5.09 -11.78
CA PRO A 66 8.37 3.91 -12.63
C PRO A 66 9.22 4.19 -13.89
N ARG A 67 10.24 3.38 -14.14
CA ARG A 67 11.12 3.49 -15.32
C ARG A 67 11.03 2.29 -16.25
N ARG A 68 10.53 1.16 -15.74
CA ARG A 68 10.40 -0.11 -16.46
C ARG A 68 9.06 -0.73 -16.15
N THR A 69 8.57 -1.61 -17.02
CA THR A 69 7.27 -2.28 -16.84
C THR A 69 7.18 -3.05 -15.51
N ARG A 70 8.30 -3.62 -15.03
CA ARG A 70 8.32 -4.31 -13.73
C ARG A 70 7.99 -3.38 -12.56
N ASP A 71 8.26 -2.09 -12.68
CA ASP A 71 8.06 -1.11 -11.62
C ASP A 71 6.56 -0.83 -11.42
N LEU A 72 5.72 -1.16 -12.40
CA LEU A 72 4.26 -1.13 -12.29
C LEU A 72 3.70 -2.27 -11.41
N VAL A 73 4.52 -3.28 -11.15
CA VAL A 73 4.17 -4.44 -10.31
C VAL A 73 4.91 -4.38 -8.97
N TRP A 74 6.19 -4.00 -8.99
CA TRP A 74 7.07 -3.91 -7.82
C TRP A 74 7.70 -2.52 -7.75
N ARG A 75 7.12 -1.64 -6.95
CA ARG A 75 7.65 -0.29 -6.77
C ARG A 75 8.88 -0.31 -5.89
N ARG A 76 9.99 0.20 -6.41
CA ARG A 76 11.18 0.47 -5.60
C ARG A 76 10.90 1.64 -4.66
N CYS A 77 11.24 1.48 -3.39
CA CYS A 77 10.95 2.43 -2.33
C CYS A 77 12.12 2.50 -1.34
N ALA A 78 12.53 3.71 -0.97
CA ALA A 78 13.31 3.92 0.24
C ALA A 78 12.35 3.96 1.44
N ILE A 79 12.64 3.15 2.46
CA ILE A 79 11.83 3.03 3.67
C ILE A 79 12.68 3.43 4.88
N ASP A 80 12.12 4.31 5.70
CA ASP A 80 12.65 4.61 7.03
C ASP A 80 11.66 4.11 8.08
N LEU A 81 12.15 3.38 9.07
CA LEU A 81 11.37 2.91 10.20
C LEU A 81 11.56 3.81 11.43
N LYS A 82 10.59 3.80 12.34
CA LYS A 82 10.61 4.62 13.56
C LYS A 82 11.76 4.25 14.50
N ASP A 83 12.27 3.02 14.42
CA ASP A 83 13.42 2.52 15.19
C ASP A 83 14.80 2.91 14.61
N GLY A 84 14.82 3.67 13.51
CA GLY A 84 16.05 4.11 12.84
C GLY A 84 16.60 3.11 11.81
N THR A 85 15.90 2.00 11.55
CA THR A 85 16.23 1.12 10.43
C THR A 85 15.86 1.83 9.12
N GLU A 86 16.81 1.88 8.20
CA GLU A 86 16.65 2.48 6.87
C GLU A 86 17.04 1.46 5.80
N GLY A 87 16.40 1.54 4.63
CA GLY A 87 16.74 0.64 3.55
C GLY A 87 16.03 0.94 2.24
N VAL A 88 16.39 0.14 1.23
CA VAL A 88 15.67 0.13 -0.05
C VAL A 88 14.98 -1.21 -0.22
N VAL A 89 13.71 -1.16 -0.58
CA VAL A 89 12.83 -2.30 -0.69
C VAL A 89 11.95 -2.19 -1.92
N TYR A 90 11.17 -3.24 -2.18
CA TYR A 90 10.18 -3.29 -3.24
C TYR A 90 8.81 -3.62 -2.65
N LEU A 91 7.82 -2.78 -2.93
CA LEU A 91 6.44 -3.01 -2.50
C LEU A 91 5.61 -3.44 -3.71
N PRO A 92 4.74 -4.46 -3.58
CA PRO A 92 3.88 -4.86 -4.67
C PRO A 92 2.77 -3.82 -4.86
N ALA A 93 2.62 -3.39 -6.09
CA ALA A 93 1.58 -2.45 -6.53
C ALA A 93 0.29 -3.14 -6.97
N LEU A 94 0.25 -4.47 -6.92
CA LEU A 94 -0.91 -5.29 -7.25
C LEU A 94 -1.28 -6.16 -6.06
N TYR A 95 -2.58 -6.37 -5.85
CA TYR A 95 -3.06 -7.42 -4.97
C TYR A 95 -2.75 -8.81 -5.54
N LEU A 96 -2.41 -9.76 -4.67
CA LEU A 96 -2.17 -11.15 -5.04
C LEU A 96 -3.48 -11.84 -5.46
N GLY A 97 -3.38 -12.89 -6.28
CA GLY A 97 -4.53 -13.74 -6.62
C GLY A 97 -5.01 -13.70 -8.07
N ALA A 98 -4.18 -13.26 -9.02
CA ALA A 98 -4.47 -13.48 -10.44
C ALA A 98 -4.45 -14.98 -10.78
N THR A 99 -5.55 -15.47 -11.34
CA THR A 99 -5.69 -16.79 -11.97
C THR A 99 -5.50 -16.69 -13.49
N PRO A 100 -5.33 -17.81 -14.22
CA PRO A 100 -5.24 -17.78 -15.69
C PRO A 100 -6.41 -17.09 -16.40
N GLU A 101 -7.60 -17.08 -15.78
CA GLU A 101 -8.84 -16.49 -16.28
C GLU A 101 -9.01 -15.01 -15.87
N THR A 102 -8.07 -14.46 -15.09
CA THR A 102 -8.13 -13.06 -14.65
C THR A 102 -7.90 -12.12 -15.84
N ASP A 103 -8.74 -11.08 -15.94
CA ASP A 103 -8.66 -10.07 -17.00
C ASP A 103 -7.27 -9.39 -17.05
N ASP A 104 -6.78 -9.13 -18.25
CA ASP A 104 -5.48 -8.49 -18.48
C ASP A 104 -5.39 -7.10 -17.85
N ALA A 105 -6.49 -6.35 -17.77
CA ALA A 105 -6.54 -5.05 -17.09
C ALA A 105 -6.19 -5.19 -15.60
N LEU A 106 -6.70 -6.21 -14.92
CA LEU A 106 -6.36 -6.50 -13.52
C LEU A 106 -4.92 -6.98 -13.41
N ARG A 107 -4.49 -7.91 -14.28
CA ARG A 107 -3.12 -8.47 -14.26
C ARG A 107 -2.04 -7.41 -14.49
N LEU A 108 -2.36 -6.37 -15.24
CA LEU A 108 -1.45 -5.27 -15.54
C LEU A 108 -1.62 -4.06 -14.60
N GLY A 109 -2.51 -4.15 -13.60
CA GLY A 109 -2.77 -3.05 -12.67
C GLY A 109 -3.38 -1.81 -13.32
N ARG A 110 -4.21 -2.00 -14.35
CA ARG A 110 -4.95 -0.93 -15.02
C ARG A 110 -6.36 -0.75 -14.47
N SER A 111 -6.82 -1.70 -13.67
CA SER A 111 -8.08 -1.66 -12.93
C SER A 111 -7.92 -2.33 -11.57
N THR A 112 -8.88 -2.06 -10.70
CA THR A 112 -9.05 -2.74 -9.41
C THR A 112 -10.48 -3.23 -9.34
N ASP A 113 -10.64 -4.51 -9.00
CA ASP A 113 -11.92 -5.13 -8.69
C ASP A 113 -11.95 -5.51 -7.21
N TRP A 114 -13.15 -5.58 -6.65
CA TRP A 114 -13.36 -5.86 -5.23
C TRP A 114 -14.25 -7.08 -5.05
N THR A 115 -13.90 -7.91 -4.06
CA THR A 115 -14.81 -8.93 -3.53
C THR A 115 -15.26 -8.48 -2.15
N ASP A 116 -16.57 -8.28 -2.00
CA ASP A 116 -17.22 -7.82 -0.77
C ASP A 116 -18.30 -8.86 -0.36
N PRO A 117 -17.92 -9.93 0.34
CA PRO A 117 -18.88 -10.90 0.86
C PRO A 117 -19.57 -10.34 2.11
N ALA A 118 -20.89 -10.57 2.23
CA ALA A 118 -21.74 -9.99 3.28
C ALA A 118 -21.23 -10.13 4.74
N ASP A 119 -20.41 -11.14 5.03
CA ASP A 119 -19.85 -11.41 6.37
C ASP A 119 -18.32 -11.60 6.36
N GLY A 120 -17.61 -11.10 5.34
CA GLY A 120 -16.16 -11.29 5.22
C GLY A 120 -15.38 -10.02 4.87
N PRO A 121 -14.03 -10.10 4.82
CA PRO A 121 -13.18 -8.96 4.51
C PRO A 121 -13.38 -8.53 3.05
N VAL A 122 -13.33 -7.21 2.84
CA VAL A 122 -13.23 -6.63 1.50
C VAL A 122 -11.82 -6.91 0.98
N CYS A 123 -11.73 -7.66 -0.11
CA CYS A 123 -10.46 -8.00 -0.73
C CYS A 123 -10.37 -7.43 -2.15
N GLY A 124 -9.20 -6.89 -2.51
CA GLY A 124 -8.94 -6.30 -3.80
C GLY A 124 -8.29 -7.28 -4.78
N ARG A 125 -8.47 -7.03 -6.07
CA ARG A 125 -7.79 -7.72 -7.18
C ARG A 125 -7.32 -6.68 -8.19
N GLY A 126 -6.11 -6.83 -8.72
CA GLY A 126 -5.53 -5.87 -9.65
C GLY A 126 -4.72 -4.79 -8.92
N GLN A 127 -4.88 -3.51 -9.28
CA GLN A 127 -4.08 -2.44 -8.69
C GLN A 127 -4.38 -2.27 -7.19
N ARG A 128 -3.30 -2.22 -6.39
CA ARG A 128 -3.36 -1.93 -4.96
C ARG A 128 -3.88 -0.50 -4.75
N MET A 129 -4.83 -0.34 -3.83
CA MET A 129 -5.46 0.93 -3.50
C MET A 129 -5.27 1.19 -2.01
N LEU A 130 -5.07 2.46 -1.64
CA LEU A 130 -4.96 2.87 -0.25
C LEU A 130 -6.12 3.79 0.09
N MET A 131 -6.65 3.66 1.30
CA MET A 131 -7.48 4.69 1.90
C MET A 131 -6.56 5.68 2.61
N VAL A 132 -6.61 6.94 2.18
CA VAL A 132 -5.88 8.07 2.75
C VAL A 132 -6.92 9.06 3.28
N GLY A 133 -7.16 9.01 4.60
CA GLY A 133 -8.37 9.55 5.19
C GLY A 133 -9.61 8.93 4.53
N GLU A 134 -10.48 9.77 3.98
CA GLU A 134 -11.68 9.34 3.25
C GLU A 134 -11.45 9.13 1.74
N GLU A 135 -10.26 9.44 1.23
CA GLU A 135 -9.96 9.34 -0.20
C GLU A 135 -9.31 8.00 -0.54
N MET A 136 -9.75 7.39 -1.64
CA MET A 136 -9.12 6.19 -2.18
C MET A 136 -8.10 6.57 -3.27
N LEU A 137 -6.83 6.24 -3.07
CA LEU A 137 -5.74 6.54 -3.99
C LEU A 137 -5.09 5.28 -4.53
N ALA A 138 -4.67 5.33 -5.80
CA ALA A 138 -3.89 4.25 -6.40
C ALA A 138 -2.49 4.20 -5.79
N PHE A 139 -2.03 3.01 -5.38
CA PHE A 139 -0.69 2.86 -4.81
C PHE A 139 0.42 3.37 -5.74
N ASN A 140 0.22 3.24 -7.05
CA ASN A 140 1.15 3.71 -8.08
C ASN A 140 1.21 5.24 -8.24
N SER A 141 0.25 6.00 -7.70
CA SER A 141 0.29 7.47 -7.76
C SER A 141 1.08 8.09 -6.61
N LEU A 142 1.46 7.32 -5.58
CA LEU A 142 2.21 7.85 -4.45
C LEU A 142 3.64 8.26 -4.84
N ALA A 143 4.11 9.38 -4.32
CA ALA A 143 5.50 9.80 -4.40
C ALA A 143 6.19 9.58 -3.06
N THR A 144 5.79 10.34 -2.03
CA THR A 144 6.30 10.19 -0.67
C THR A 144 5.16 10.17 0.34
N VAL A 145 5.30 9.32 1.34
CA VAL A 145 4.41 9.24 2.52
C VAL A 145 5.27 9.44 3.76
N VAL A 146 4.84 10.31 4.66
CA VAL A 146 5.51 10.52 5.96
C VAL A 146 4.48 10.38 7.07
N PHE A 147 4.77 9.54 8.06
CA PHE A 147 3.94 9.30 9.22
C PHE A 147 4.45 10.07 10.45
N ASP A 148 3.54 10.43 11.35
CA ASP A 148 3.83 11.14 12.60
C ASP A 148 4.57 10.29 13.65
#